data_AF-A0A376F8M9-F1
#
_entry.id   AF-A0A376F8M9-F1
#
_cell.length_a   1.000
_cell.length_b   1.000
_cell.length_c   1.000
_cell.angle_alpha   90.00
_cell.angle_beta   90.00
_cell.angle_gamma   90.00
#
_symmetry.space_group_name_H-M   'P 1'
#
loop_
_entity.id
_entity.type
_entity.pdbx_description
1 polymer ?
#
loop_
_entity_poly.entity_id
_entity_poly.type
_entity_poly.pdbx_seq_one_letter_code
_entity_poly.pdbx_strand_id
1 'polypeptide(L)'
;MTVGTLIAASRAAGSQLSYQKIVFLGAGSAGCGIAEQIIAQTQREGLSEELARSRVFMVDRFGLLTDGMPNLLPFQTKLVQKRDNLKNWDTDNEVLSLLDVVRNVKPDILIGVSGQTGLFTEEIIREMHKHCERPIVMPLSNPTSRVEATPQDIIAWTEGNALVATGSPFDPGGVEG
;
A
#
# COMPACT_ATOMS: atom_id res chain seq x y z
N MET A 1 -9.19 -3.95 -13.19
CA MET A 1 -10.08 -3.25 -12.25
C MET A 1 -9.27 -2.38 -11.29
N THR A 2 -8.40 -2.95 -10.44
CA THR A 2 -7.60 -2.22 -9.44
C THR A 2 -6.83 -1.00 -9.96
N VAL A 3 -6.07 -1.13 -11.05
CA VAL A 3 -5.32 0.01 -11.63
C VAL A 3 -6.25 1.15 -12.08
N GLY A 4 -7.42 0.84 -12.65
CA GLY A 4 -8.40 1.85 -13.04
C GLY A 4 -8.92 2.64 -11.83
N THR A 5 -9.21 1.93 -10.73
CA THR A 5 -9.59 2.56 -9.45
C THR A 5 -8.48 3.46 -8.93
N LEU A 6 -7.22 3.02 -8.96
CA LEU A 6 -6.07 3.80 -8.49
C LEU A 6 -5.84 5.07 -9.31
N ILE A 7 -6.00 5.02 -10.64
CA ILE A 7 -5.91 6.21 -11.49
C ILE A 7 -7.00 7.21 -11.11
N ALA A 8 -8.24 6.75 -10.95
CA ALA A 8 -9.35 7.62 -10.57
C ALA A 8 -9.18 8.20 -9.17
N ALA A 9 -8.80 7.38 -8.19
CA ALA A 9 -8.56 7.80 -6.81
C ALA A 9 -7.39 8.78 -6.72
N SER A 10 -6.29 8.54 -7.44
CA SER A 10 -5.14 9.46 -7.47
C SER A 10 -5.56 10.83 -7.98
N ARG A 11 -6.32 10.88 -9.08
CA ARG A 11 -6.86 12.14 -9.62
C ARG A 11 -7.81 12.83 -8.65
N ALA A 12 -8.68 12.06 -7.98
CA ALA A 12 -9.59 12.58 -6.96
C ALA A 12 -8.82 13.15 -5.75
N ALA A 13 -7.67 12.58 -5.40
CA ALA A 13 -6.72 13.10 -4.41
C ALA A 13 -5.85 14.26 -4.92
N GLY A 14 -6.03 14.72 -6.17
CA GLY A 14 -5.30 15.86 -6.74
C GLY A 14 -3.93 15.53 -7.35
N SER A 15 -3.64 14.24 -7.60
CA SER A 15 -2.34 13.78 -8.10
C SER A 15 -2.48 12.79 -9.28
N GLN A 16 -1.35 12.43 -9.91
CA GLN A 16 -1.30 11.31 -10.87
C GLN A 16 -0.76 10.07 -10.18
N LEU A 17 -1.14 8.88 -10.66
CA LEU A 17 -0.69 7.61 -10.08
C LEU A 17 0.84 7.51 -10.10
N SER A 18 1.49 8.05 -11.14
CA SER A 18 2.93 8.12 -11.24
C SER A 18 3.57 8.80 -10.02
N TYR A 19 2.99 9.86 -9.46
CA TYR A 19 3.56 10.60 -8.33
C TYR A 19 3.40 9.91 -6.97
N GLN A 20 2.56 8.87 -6.88
CA GLN A 20 2.21 8.23 -5.62
C GLN A 20 3.28 7.24 -5.15
N LYS A 21 3.54 7.20 -3.84
CA LYS A 21 4.25 6.09 -3.19
C LYS A 21 3.24 5.08 -2.68
N ILE A 22 3.50 3.81 -2.96
CA ILE A 22 2.53 2.73 -2.82
C ILE A 22 3.11 1.64 -1.95
N VAL A 23 2.42 1.32 -0.85
CA VAL A 23 2.77 0.22 0.04
C VAL A 23 1.72 -0.88 -0.09
N PHE A 24 2.19 -2.11 -0.27
CA PHE A 24 1.38 -3.31 -0.28
C PHE A 24 1.61 -4.11 1.00
N LEU A 25 0.52 -4.54 1.64
CA LEU A 25 0.53 -5.61 2.61
C LEU A 25 0.02 -6.90 1.95
N GLY A 26 0.95 -7.82 1.70
CA GLY A 26 0.73 -9.07 0.99
C GLY A 26 1.57 -9.16 -0.28
N ALA A 27 2.75 -9.78 -0.18
CA ALA A 27 3.66 -9.99 -1.31
C ALA A 27 3.49 -11.37 -1.99
N GLY A 28 2.26 -11.91 -2.00
CA GLY A 28 1.91 -13.11 -2.77
C GLY A 28 1.75 -12.82 -4.27
N SER A 29 1.40 -13.84 -5.04
CA SER A 29 1.24 -13.72 -6.50
C SER A 29 0.23 -12.64 -6.92
N ALA A 30 -0.90 -12.54 -6.22
CA ALA A 30 -1.93 -11.53 -6.50
C ALA A 30 -1.40 -10.10 -6.27
N GLY A 31 -0.78 -9.84 -5.11
CA GLY A 31 -0.19 -8.54 -4.79
C GLY A 31 0.91 -8.15 -5.77
N CYS A 32 1.82 -9.07 -6.07
CA CYS A 32 2.90 -8.83 -7.04
C CYS A 32 2.36 -8.58 -8.45
N GLY A 33 1.31 -9.30 -8.87
CA GLY A 33 0.65 -9.07 -10.16
C GLY A 33 0.03 -7.68 -10.27
N ILE A 34 -0.64 -7.20 -9.23
CA ILE A 34 -1.18 -5.84 -9.18
C ILE A 34 -0.05 -4.80 -9.20
N ALA A 35 1.01 -5.01 -8.41
CA ALA A 35 2.18 -4.15 -8.38
C ALA A 35 2.82 -3.98 -9.76
N GLU A 36 3.04 -5.07 -10.50
CA GLU A 36 3.58 -5.02 -11.87
C GLU A 36 2.65 -4.27 -12.84
N GLN A 37 1.32 -4.39 -12.69
CA GLN A 37 0.39 -3.60 -13.51
C GLN A 37 0.47 -2.09 -13.18
N ILE A 38 0.65 -1.73 -11.91
CA ILE A 38 0.86 -0.34 -11.49
C ILE A 38 2.18 0.20 -12.03
N ILE A 39 3.28 -0.57 -11.94
CA ILE A 39 4.59 -0.21 -12.48
C ILE A 39 4.49 0.01 -14.00
N ALA A 40 3.80 -0.87 -14.72
CA ALA A 40 3.59 -0.69 -16.15
C ALA A 40 2.73 0.55 -16.47
N GLN A 41 1.76 0.89 -15.62
CA GLN A 41 0.92 2.08 -15.80
C GLN A 41 1.72 3.38 -15.53
N THR A 42 2.49 3.43 -14.45
CA THR A 42 3.29 4.62 -14.10
C THR A 42 4.42 4.87 -15.10
N GLN A 43 4.95 3.83 -15.75
CA GLN A 43 5.83 3.98 -16.90
C GLN A 43 5.14 4.61 -18.11
N ARG A 44 3.88 4.24 -18.39
CA ARG A 44 3.07 4.90 -19.45
C ARG A 44 2.79 6.37 -19.12
N GLU A 45 2.80 6.73 -17.84
CA GLU A 45 2.71 8.11 -17.36
C GLU A 45 4.06 8.85 -17.36
N GLY A 46 5.15 8.19 -17.79
CA GLY A 46 6.44 8.82 -18.07
C GLY A 46 7.58 8.47 -17.11
N LEU A 47 7.37 7.60 -16.12
CA LEU A 47 8.47 7.14 -15.25
C LEU A 47 9.38 6.15 -15.98
N SER A 48 10.67 6.14 -15.62
CA SER A 48 11.53 5.00 -15.92
C SER A 48 11.11 3.77 -15.11
N GLU A 49 11.46 2.57 -15.57
CA GLU A 49 11.17 1.34 -14.82
C GLU A 49 11.78 1.39 -13.41
N GLU A 50 13.02 1.85 -13.29
CA GLU A 50 13.71 1.99 -12.01
C GLU A 50 12.95 2.89 -11.03
N LEU A 51 12.53 4.08 -11.50
CA LEU A 51 11.78 5.02 -10.66
C LEU A 51 10.39 4.47 -10.32
N ALA A 52 9.70 3.84 -11.26
CA ALA A 52 8.40 3.20 -11.02
C ALA A 52 8.50 2.11 -9.95
N ARG A 53 9.51 1.23 -10.04
CA ARG A 53 9.76 0.17 -9.03
C ARG A 53 10.15 0.75 -7.67
N SER A 54 10.94 1.83 -7.64
CA SER A 54 11.34 2.47 -6.38
C SER A 54 10.18 3.07 -5.57
N ARG A 55 9.00 3.27 -6.20
CA ARG A 55 7.81 3.81 -5.55
C ARG A 55 6.87 2.73 -5.00
N VAL A 56 7.18 1.44 -5.21
CA VAL A 56 6.34 0.32 -4.77
C VAL A 56 7.06 -0.50 -3.71
N PHE A 57 6.44 -0.64 -2.54
CA PHE A 57 7.00 -1.31 -1.37
C PHE A 57 6.12 -2.51 -1.02
N MET A 58 6.70 -3.72 -1.04
CA MET A 58 5.98 -4.96 -0.77
C MET A 58 6.31 -5.47 0.63
N VAL A 59 5.32 -5.56 1.50
CA VAL A 59 5.46 -6.09 2.86
C VAL A 59 4.78 -7.47 2.94
N ASP A 60 5.47 -8.46 3.49
CA ASP A 60 4.90 -9.76 3.81
C ASP A 60 5.03 -10.09 5.31
N ARG A 61 4.78 -11.35 5.68
CA ARG A 61 4.85 -11.79 7.08
C ARG A 61 6.25 -11.65 7.71
N PHE A 62 7.29 -11.53 6.90
CA PHE A 62 8.68 -11.34 7.30
C PHE A 62 9.14 -9.88 7.14
N GLY A 63 8.21 -8.95 6.89
CA GLY A 63 8.48 -7.53 6.74
C GLY A 63 8.65 -7.08 5.29
N LEU A 64 9.28 -5.93 5.08
CA LEU A 64 9.58 -5.39 3.77
C LEU A 64 10.46 -6.36 2.96
N LEU A 65 10.06 -6.65 1.72
CA LEU A 65 10.90 -7.38 0.79
C LEU A 65 12.14 -6.57 0.44
N THR A 66 13.32 -7.10 0.76
CA THR A 66 14.61 -6.49 0.45
C THR A 66 15.52 -7.45 -0.30
N ASP A 67 16.53 -6.91 -0.99
CA ASP A 67 17.56 -7.69 -1.70
C ASP A 67 18.41 -8.59 -0.79
N GLY A 68 18.39 -8.36 0.53
CA GLY A 68 19.02 -9.24 1.52
C GLY A 68 18.14 -10.37 2.05
N MET A 69 16.88 -10.50 1.61
CA MET A 69 15.98 -11.53 2.11
C MET A 69 16.25 -12.90 1.43
N PRO A 70 16.39 -14.00 2.20
CA PRO A 70 16.60 -15.33 1.61
C PRO A 70 15.30 -15.91 1.04
N ASN A 71 15.43 -16.89 0.14
CA ASN A 71 14.32 -17.71 -0.40
C ASN A 71 13.18 -16.92 -1.08
N LEU A 72 13.49 -15.77 -1.67
CA LEU A 72 12.52 -15.01 -2.48
C LEU A 72 12.07 -15.80 -3.70
N LEU A 73 10.76 -15.79 -3.96
CA LEU A 73 10.20 -16.39 -5.17
C LEU A 73 10.51 -15.52 -6.39
N PRO A 74 10.58 -16.08 -7.62
CA PRO A 74 10.96 -15.31 -8.81
C PRO A 74 10.09 -14.08 -9.11
N PHE A 75 8.84 -14.07 -8.70
CA PHE A 75 7.94 -12.92 -8.88
C PHE A 75 8.12 -11.84 -7.79
N GLN A 76 8.78 -12.17 -6.68
CA GLN A 76 9.08 -11.23 -5.60
C GLN A 76 10.39 -10.49 -5.83
N THR A 77 11.38 -11.14 -6.46
CA THR A 77 12.74 -10.59 -6.65
C THR A 77 12.77 -9.27 -7.42
N LYS A 78 11.80 -9.03 -8.31
CA LYS A 78 11.69 -7.77 -9.08
C LYS A 78 11.05 -6.61 -8.31
N LEU A 79 10.52 -6.88 -7.12
CA LEU A 79 9.78 -5.93 -6.28
C LEU A 79 10.46 -5.69 -4.93
N VAL A 80 11.70 -6.17 -4.78
CA VAL A 80 12.50 -5.92 -3.58
C VAL A 80 13.01 -4.49 -3.54
N GLN A 81 13.16 -3.97 -2.33
CA GLN A 81 13.89 -2.73 -2.08
C GLN A 81 15.37 -3.02 -1.85
N LYS A 82 16.24 -2.19 -2.43
CA LYS A 82 17.68 -2.29 -2.20
C LYS A 82 17.99 -1.79 -0.79
N ARG A 83 18.70 -2.58 0.03
CA ARG A 83 19.07 -2.16 1.39
C ARG A 83 19.85 -0.84 1.43
N ASP A 84 20.63 -0.55 0.40
CA ASP A 84 21.34 0.72 0.27
C ASP A 84 20.41 1.95 0.29
N ASN A 85 19.20 1.83 -0.26
CA ASN A 85 18.21 2.92 -0.26
C ASN A 85 17.52 3.10 1.09
N LEU A 86 17.67 2.14 2.00
CA LEU A 86 17.00 2.09 3.31
C LEU A 86 17.91 2.52 4.46
N LYS A 87 19.20 2.79 4.21
CA LYS A 87 20.19 3.13 5.24
C LYS A 87 19.86 4.36 6.10
N ASN A 88 19.03 5.26 5.58
CA ASN A 88 18.60 6.46 6.29
C ASN A 88 17.26 6.28 7.01
N TRP A 89 16.70 5.08 7.03
CA TRP A 89 15.46 4.81 7.76
C TRP A 89 15.77 4.77 9.25
N ASP A 90 14.87 5.35 10.04
CA ASP A 90 14.99 5.42 11.49
C ASP A 90 14.56 4.08 12.12
N THR A 91 15.42 3.07 11.99
CA THR A 91 15.16 1.72 12.50
C THR A 91 16.44 0.91 12.65
N ASP A 92 16.57 0.26 13.81
CA ASP A 92 17.66 -0.69 14.10
C ASP A 92 17.25 -2.15 13.80
N ASN A 93 16.04 -2.37 13.29
CA ASN A 93 15.47 -3.71 13.11
C ASN A 93 15.98 -4.36 11.82
N GLU A 94 16.41 -5.62 11.91
CA GLU A 94 16.71 -6.42 10.70
C GLU A 94 15.45 -6.69 9.86
N VAL A 95 14.29 -6.73 10.51
CA VAL A 95 12.98 -6.95 9.91
C VAL A 95 12.18 -5.65 9.99
N LEU A 96 11.84 -5.09 8.82
CA LEU A 96 11.09 -3.85 8.71
C LEU A 96 9.59 -4.15 8.69
N SER A 97 8.87 -3.81 9.75
CA SER A 97 7.42 -4.03 9.86
C SER A 97 6.63 -3.12 8.91
N LEU A 98 5.32 -3.39 8.73
CA LEU A 98 4.45 -2.48 7.97
C LEU A 98 4.47 -1.07 8.54
N LEU A 99 4.46 -0.92 9.87
CA LEU A 99 4.50 0.37 10.53
C LEU A 99 5.82 1.11 10.26
N ASP A 100 6.95 0.41 10.31
CA ASP A 100 8.26 0.99 9.97
C ASP A 100 8.29 1.48 8.52
N VAL A 101 7.74 0.68 7.61
CA VAL A 101 7.59 1.05 6.19
C VAL A 101 6.72 2.29 6.05
N VAL A 102 5.57 2.35 6.71
CA VAL A 102 4.66 3.52 6.63
C VAL A 102 5.33 4.78 7.17
N ARG A 103 6.03 4.70 8.31
CA ARG A 103 6.77 5.83 8.90
C ARG A 103 7.83 6.41 7.97
N ASN A 104 8.60 5.52 7.33
CA ASN A 104 9.73 5.94 6.50
C ASN A 104 9.34 6.28 5.06
N VAL A 105 8.43 5.51 4.45
CA VAL A 105 7.95 5.75 3.09
C VAL A 105 7.01 6.93 3.05
N LYS A 106 6.14 7.10 4.07
CA LYS A 106 5.04 8.07 4.09
C LYS A 106 4.15 7.91 2.85
N PRO A 107 3.51 6.74 2.68
CA PRO A 107 2.82 6.40 1.45
C PRO A 107 1.56 7.22 1.23
N ASP A 108 1.20 7.39 -0.04
CA ASP A 108 -0.06 8.00 -0.46
C ASP A 108 -1.15 6.93 -0.67
N ILE A 109 -0.71 5.69 -0.95
CA ILE A 109 -1.57 4.55 -1.21
C ILE A 109 -1.14 3.35 -0.37
N LEU A 110 -2.10 2.76 0.36
CA LEU A 110 -1.92 1.52 1.11
C LEU A 110 -2.89 0.44 0.62
N ILE A 111 -2.37 -0.69 0.14
CA ILE A 111 -3.16 -1.77 -0.47
C ILE A 111 -3.00 -3.07 0.33
N GLY A 112 -4.11 -3.64 0.77
CA GLY A 112 -4.17 -4.89 1.53
C GLY A 112 -4.65 -6.05 0.67
N VAL A 113 -3.82 -7.08 0.53
CA VAL A 113 -4.09 -8.29 -0.26
C VAL A 113 -3.57 -9.54 0.47
N SER A 114 -3.52 -9.48 1.80
CA SER A 114 -2.90 -10.49 2.67
C SER A 114 -3.87 -11.59 3.12
N GLY A 115 -5.16 -11.30 3.12
CA GLY A 115 -6.21 -12.14 3.72
C GLY A 115 -6.17 -12.18 5.24
N GLN A 116 -5.41 -11.30 5.90
CA GLN A 116 -5.26 -11.26 7.35
C GLN A 116 -6.01 -10.05 7.93
N THR A 117 -6.93 -10.35 8.84
CA THR A 117 -7.81 -9.37 9.45
C THR A 117 -7.06 -8.44 10.39
N GLY A 118 -7.39 -7.15 10.38
CA GLY A 118 -6.94 -6.19 11.40
C GLY A 118 -5.47 -5.74 11.29
N LEU A 119 -4.79 -6.01 10.18
CA LEU A 119 -3.41 -5.59 9.99
C LEU A 119 -3.26 -4.11 9.59
N PHE A 120 -4.33 -3.46 9.12
CA PHE A 120 -4.38 -2.00 9.02
C PHE A 120 -4.88 -1.45 10.36
N THR A 121 -4.00 -1.40 11.35
CA THR A 121 -4.34 -0.90 12.67
C THR A 121 -4.60 0.61 12.64
N GLU A 122 -5.30 1.13 13.64
CA GLU A 122 -5.49 2.58 13.83
C GLU A 122 -4.15 3.33 13.82
N GLU A 123 -3.13 2.78 14.47
CA GLU A 123 -1.79 3.37 14.49
C GLU A 123 -1.20 3.52 13.08
N ILE A 124 -1.30 2.48 12.24
CA ILE A 124 -0.79 2.51 10.87
C ILE A 124 -1.55 3.53 10.01
N ILE A 125 -2.89 3.53 10.09
CA ILE A 125 -3.72 4.44 9.29
C ILE A 125 -3.52 5.90 9.72
N ARG A 126 -3.46 6.17 11.03
CA ARG A 126 -3.15 7.51 11.53
C ARG A 126 -1.73 7.94 11.18
N GLU A 127 -0.75 7.05 11.27
CA GLU A 127 0.62 7.37 10.87
C GLU A 127 0.72 7.73 9.39
N MET A 128 0.02 7.00 8.51
CA MET A 128 -0.09 7.37 7.09
C MET A 128 -0.75 8.76 6.92
N HIS A 129 -1.87 9.00 7.61
CA HIS A 129 -2.64 10.25 7.50
C HIS A 129 -1.87 11.48 8.00
N LYS A 130 -0.94 11.33 8.96
CA LYS A 130 -0.07 12.44 9.40
C LYS A 130 0.73 13.09 8.26
N HIS A 131 1.04 12.34 7.20
CA HIS A 131 1.89 12.80 6.10
C HIS A 131 1.15 12.89 4.75
N CYS A 132 -0.06 12.34 4.66
CA CYS A 132 -0.88 12.34 3.45
C CYS A 132 -2.30 12.80 3.82
N GLU A 133 -2.68 14.01 3.39
CA GLU A 133 -3.98 14.63 3.71
C GLU A 133 -5.16 13.81 3.17
N ARG A 134 -5.02 13.20 1.99
CA ARG A 134 -6.09 12.41 1.34
C ARG A 134 -5.59 11.01 0.98
N PRO A 135 -5.39 10.15 1.99
CA PRO A 135 -4.79 8.83 1.77
C PRO A 135 -5.75 7.92 1.00
N ILE A 136 -5.20 7.11 0.10
CA ILE A 136 -5.95 6.07 -0.61
C ILE A 136 -5.70 4.74 0.09
N VAL A 137 -6.74 4.13 0.65
CA VAL A 137 -6.61 2.87 1.40
C VAL A 137 -7.52 1.82 0.78
N MET A 138 -6.93 0.69 0.37
CA MET A 138 -7.64 -0.37 -0.35
C MET A 138 -7.50 -1.72 0.36
N PRO A 139 -8.39 -2.05 1.32
CA PRO A 139 -8.46 -3.39 1.88
C PRO A 139 -9.18 -4.33 0.89
N LEU A 140 -8.41 -5.05 0.08
CA LEU A 140 -8.93 -5.88 -1.02
C LEU A 140 -9.12 -7.35 -0.66
N SER A 141 -8.77 -7.74 0.55
CA SER A 141 -8.92 -9.11 1.02
C SER A 141 -10.39 -9.54 1.10
N ASN A 142 -10.64 -10.79 0.69
CA ASN A 142 -11.97 -11.39 0.64
C ASN A 142 -12.04 -12.68 1.49
N PRO A 143 -13.20 -13.00 2.08
CA PRO A 143 -14.43 -12.19 2.16
C PRO A 143 -14.29 -11.02 3.18
N THR A 144 -15.38 -10.28 3.45
CA THR A 144 -15.40 -9.15 4.39
C THR A 144 -14.82 -9.46 5.77
N SER A 145 -14.87 -10.71 6.25
CA SER A 145 -14.26 -11.12 7.52
C SER A 145 -12.73 -11.16 7.51
N ARG A 146 -12.10 -10.98 6.35
CA ARG A 146 -10.64 -11.02 6.14
C ARG A 146 -10.03 -9.68 5.71
N VAL A 147 -10.80 -8.60 5.78
CA VAL A 147 -10.27 -7.27 5.43
C VAL A 147 -9.25 -6.80 6.44
N GLU A 148 -8.21 -6.14 5.94
CA GLU A 148 -7.14 -5.58 6.77
C GLU A 148 -7.66 -4.51 7.75
N ALA A 149 -8.68 -3.74 7.35
CA ALA A 149 -9.51 -2.88 8.19
C ALA A 149 -10.86 -2.66 7.48
N THR A 150 -11.90 -2.31 8.24
CA THR A 150 -13.20 -1.97 7.65
C THR A 150 -13.17 -0.54 7.06
N PRO A 151 -14.00 -0.23 6.05
CA PRO A 151 -14.14 1.13 5.56
C PRO A 151 -14.53 2.13 6.66
N GLN A 152 -15.41 1.73 7.56
CA GLN A 152 -15.86 2.55 8.69
C GLN A 152 -14.68 2.98 9.56
N ASP A 153 -13.81 2.03 9.92
CA ASP A 153 -12.63 2.30 10.74
C ASP A 153 -11.66 3.25 10.03
N ILE A 154 -11.34 2.97 8.77
CA ILE A 154 -10.41 3.79 7.98
C ILE A 154 -10.93 5.23 7.87
N ILE A 155 -12.22 5.42 7.57
CA ILE A 155 -12.85 6.73 7.47
C ILE A 155 -12.78 7.45 8.83
N ALA A 156 -13.10 6.78 9.93
CA ALA A 156 -13.03 7.35 11.27
C ALA A 156 -11.61 7.77 11.67
N TRP A 157 -10.61 6.94 11.38
CA TRP A 157 -9.20 7.20 11.72
C TRP A 157 -8.55 8.26 10.85
N THR A 158 -9.15 8.60 9.71
CA THR A 158 -8.71 9.64 8.78
C THR A 158 -9.61 10.87 8.76
N GLU A 159 -10.53 10.99 9.73
CA GLU A 159 -11.42 12.14 9.88
C GLU A 159 -12.24 12.41 8.60
N GLY A 160 -12.61 11.34 7.87
CA GLY A 160 -13.38 11.43 6.63
C GLY A 160 -12.55 11.70 5.37
N ASN A 161 -11.24 11.88 5.46
CA ASN A 161 -10.42 12.30 4.31
C ASN A 161 -9.98 11.15 3.39
N ALA A 162 -9.98 9.91 3.87
CA ALA A 162 -9.53 8.77 3.08
C ALA A 162 -10.43 8.47 1.89
N LEU A 163 -9.81 8.10 0.77
CA LEU A 163 -10.48 7.47 -0.36
C LEU A 163 -10.39 5.95 -0.21
N VAL A 164 -11.52 5.29 0.04
CA VAL A 164 -11.58 3.85 0.33
C VAL A 164 -12.18 3.08 -0.85
N ALA A 165 -11.54 1.98 -1.23
CA ALA A 165 -12.08 1.02 -2.19
C ALA A 165 -11.81 -0.42 -1.74
N THR A 166 -12.85 -1.25 -1.72
CA THR A 166 -12.80 -2.60 -1.12
C THR A 166 -12.89 -3.72 -2.16
N GLY A 167 -12.37 -4.89 -1.81
CA GLY A 167 -12.50 -6.11 -2.63
C GLY A 167 -13.87 -6.80 -2.50
N SER A 168 -14.49 -6.69 -1.34
CA SER A 168 -15.84 -7.17 -1.02
C SER A 168 -16.82 -5.99 -0.88
N PRO A 169 -18.12 -6.19 -1.14
CA PRO A 169 -19.12 -5.15 -0.91
C PRO A 169 -19.27 -4.86 0.59
N PHE A 170 -19.40 -3.57 0.92
CA PHE A 170 -19.78 -3.08 2.24
C PHE A 170 -21.04 -2.24 2.10
N ASP A 171 -21.89 -2.24 3.13
CA ASP A 171 -23.00 -1.31 3.25
C ASP A 171 -22.42 0.12 3.36
N PRO A 172 -22.92 1.14 2.65
CA PRO A 172 -22.48 2.54 2.75
C PRO A 172 -22.73 3.21 4.11
N GLY A 173 -22.49 2.51 5.23
CA GLY A 173 -22.71 2.92 6.61
C GLY A 173 -22.50 4.42 6.85
N GLY A 174 -23.52 5.05 7.45
CA GLY A 174 -23.72 6.50 7.50
C GLY A 174 -22.48 7.26 7.95
N VAL A 175 -21.87 7.97 6.99
CA VAL A 175 -20.97 9.09 7.24
C VAL A 175 -21.84 10.33 7.38
N GLU A 176 -21.92 10.90 8.58
CA GLU A 176 -22.45 12.25 8.75
C GLU A 176 -21.50 13.22 8.03
N GLY A 177 -22.05 13.99 7.10
CA GLY A 177 -21.33 14.95 6.26
C GLY A 177 -21.09 16.31 6.90
#